data_AF-A0A0G2I3D7-F1
#
_entry.id   AF-A0A0G2I3D7-F1
#
_cell.length_a   1.000
_cell.length_b   1.000
_cell.length_c   1.000
_cell.angle_alpha   90.00
_cell.angle_beta   90.00
_cell.angle_gamma   90.00
#
_symmetry.space_group_name_H-M   'P 1'
#
loop_
_entity.id
_entity.type
_entity.pdbx_description
1 polymer ?
#
loop_
_entity_poly.entity_id
_entity_poly.type
_entity_poly.pdbx_seq_one_letter_code
_entity_poly.pdbx_strand_id
1 'polypeptide(L)'
;MAARKLAQEVDKTFKKVAEGIEEFDEIYEKIEQSNNPAQKEKLEDSLKREIKKLQRLRDQIKTWAASNDIKDKGPLIEHRRLIETRMEKFKAVEKTMKTKAFSKEGLSAAAKLDPKEKAKLEASDFLGSQIDVLEEQIEKMEADMELLQAGMKKGKKAKKDDAESIANIETIIEKHKWHQGKLELIRRSLVNGGVEADQVFDLKDSIRYYVEEGTSQEYMDDEEMYDDLNLEEEEDVFGRRYGDGGQVLKRRSKRKGEAVGRCWKFSSEQEAIVATQITPADTRNAFSSIITDHLRPYTGQ
;
A
#
# COMPACT_ATOMS: atom_id res chain seq x y z
N MET A 1 64.16 -0.26 -4.32
CA MET A 1 63.32 -0.60 -5.49
C MET A 1 61.83 -0.63 -5.15
N ALA A 2 61.40 -1.29 -4.06
CA ALA A 2 60.00 -1.37 -3.64
C ALA A 2 59.34 0.01 -3.36
N ALA A 3 60.01 0.91 -2.61
CA ALA A 3 59.47 2.24 -2.31
C ALA A 3 59.23 3.12 -3.56
N ARG A 4 60.11 3.02 -4.58
CA ARG A 4 59.97 3.73 -5.85
C ARG A 4 58.81 3.19 -6.69
N LYS A 5 58.58 1.87 -6.63
CA LYS A 5 57.45 1.21 -7.30
C LYS A 5 56.12 1.61 -6.68
N LEU A 6 56.06 1.69 -5.34
CA LEU A 6 54.88 2.14 -4.60
C LEU A 6 54.54 3.61 -4.91
N ALA A 7 55.53 4.50 -4.93
CA ALA A 7 55.31 5.90 -5.29
C ALA A 7 54.72 6.07 -6.71
N GLN A 8 55.23 5.32 -7.69
CA GLN A 8 54.68 5.33 -9.05
C GLN A 8 53.25 4.78 -9.12
N GLU A 9 52.91 3.83 -8.26
CA GLU A 9 51.55 3.28 -8.17
C GLU A 9 50.58 4.29 -7.57
N VAL A 10 51.02 5.02 -6.54
CA VAL A 10 50.27 6.13 -5.93
C VAL A 10 49.99 7.23 -6.95
N ASP A 11 51.00 7.68 -7.69
CA ASP A 11 50.84 8.73 -8.71
C ASP A 11 49.87 8.31 -9.84
N LYS A 12 49.92 7.04 -10.26
CA LYS A 12 48.97 6.49 -11.25
C LYS A 12 47.55 6.46 -10.72
N THR A 13 47.37 6.12 -9.45
CA THR A 13 46.06 6.13 -8.81
C THR A 13 45.52 7.55 -8.68
N PHE A 14 46.34 8.54 -8.35
CA PHE A 14 45.90 9.94 -8.32
C PHE A 14 45.41 10.44 -9.68
N LYS A 15 46.09 10.07 -10.78
CA LYS A 15 45.61 10.38 -12.13
C LYS A 15 44.25 9.74 -12.42
N LYS A 16 44.07 8.46 -12.09
CA LYS A 16 42.77 7.77 -12.25
C LYS A 16 41.66 8.39 -11.39
N VAL A 17 41.99 8.90 -10.21
CA VAL A 17 41.05 9.62 -9.36
C VAL A 17 40.65 10.94 -10.00
N ALA A 18 41.59 11.70 -10.55
CA ALA A 18 41.29 12.94 -11.26
C ALA A 18 40.40 12.69 -12.49
N GLU A 19 40.77 11.74 -13.34
CA GLU A 19 39.98 11.32 -14.51
C GLU A 19 38.56 10.87 -14.12
N GLY A 20 38.43 10.01 -13.10
CA GLY A 20 37.13 9.54 -12.64
C GLY A 20 36.26 10.64 -12.00
N ILE A 21 36.87 11.68 -11.41
CA ILE A 21 36.13 12.85 -10.90
C ILE A 21 35.62 13.71 -12.06
N GLU A 22 36.43 13.92 -13.10
CA GLU A 22 36.02 14.65 -14.31
C GLU A 22 34.89 13.91 -15.03
N GLU A 23 35.01 12.60 -15.23
CA GLU A 23 33.95 11.77 -15.82
C GLU A 23 32.66 11.83 -14.98
N PHE A 24 32.77 11.79 -13.65
CA PHE A 24 31.62 11.91 -12.77
C PHE A 24 30.92 13.26 -12.93
N ASP A 25 31.66 14.36 -12.95
CA ASP A 25 31.10 15.71 -13.11
C ASP A 25 30.49 15.90 -14.50
N GLU A 26 31.11 15.36 -15.55
CA GLU A 26 30.58 15.42 -16.91
C GLU A 26 29.26 14.64 -17.05
N ILE A 27 29.18 13.43 -16.49
CA ILE A 27 27.94 12.64 -16.49
C ILE A 27 26.86 13.34 -15.65
N TYR A 28 27.23 13.90 -14.49
CA TYR A 28 26.34 14.65 -13.62
C TYR A 28 25.71 15.84 -14.36
N GLU A 29 26.54 16.64 -15.04
CA GLU A 29 26.07 17.81 -15.80
C GLU A 29 25.14 17.38 -16.95
N LYS A 30 25.47 16.29 -17.65
CA LYS A 30 24.60 15.71 -18.68
C LYS A 30 23.25 15.24 -18.14
N ILE A 31 23.17 14.75 -16.90
CA ILE A 31 21.90 14.36 -16.27
C ILE A 31 21.04 15.59 -15.96
N GLU A 32 21.65 16.68 -15.50
CA GLU A 32 20.94 17.93 -15.22
C GLU A 32 20.43 18.59 -16.51
N GLN A 33 21.24 18.59 -17.58
CA GLN A 33 20.89 19.19 -18.87
C GLN A 33 19.94 18.33 -19.71
N SER A 34 19.97 17.00 -19.54
CA SER A 34 19.07 16.13 -20.29
C SER A 34 17.62 16.34 -19.83
N ASN A 35 16.69 16.30 -20.77
CA ASN A 35 15.24 16.31 -20.49
C ASN A 35 14.57 14.99 -20.93
N ASN A 36 15.35 14.04 -21.48
CA ASN A 36 14.86 12.75 -21.97
C ASN A 36 14.95 11.66 -20.88
N PRO A 37 13.81 11.08 -20.44
CA PRO A 37 13.79 10.09 -19.36
C PRO A 37 14.65 8.84 -19.62
N ALA A 38 14.57 8.25 -20.83
CA ALA A 38 15.33 7.03 -21.15
C ALA A 38 16.84 7.28 -21.21
N GLN A 39 17.24 8.51 -21.53
CA GLN A 39 18.64 8.91 -21.49
C GLN A 39 19.12 9.18 -20.06
N LYS A 40 18.26 9.75 -19.20
CA LYS A 40 18.58 9.96 -17.78
C LYS A 40 18.87 8.66 -17.08
N GLU A 41 18.03 7.64 -17.25
CA GLU A 41 18.23 6.33 -16.63
C GLU A 41 19.59 5.69 -17.03
N LYS A 42 19.94 5.76 -18.32
CA LYS A 42 21.25 5.28 -18.81
C LYS A 42 22.44 6.07 -18.25
N LEU A 43 22.28 7.39 -18.12
CA LEU A 43 23.32 8.25 -17.54
C LEU A 43 23.44 8.03 -16.03
N GLU A 44 22.34 7.76 -15.32
CA GLU A 44 22.33 7.41 -13.90
C GLU A 44 23.05 6.08 -13.64
N ASP A 45 22.81 5.07 -14.46
CA ASP A 45 23.54 3.80 -14.39
C ASP A 45 25.04 3.98 -14.66
N SER A 46 25.38 4.89 -15.58
CA SER A 46 26.77 5.25 -15.88
C SER A 46 27.42 5.98 -14.69
N LEU A 47 26.72 6.94 -14.09
CA LEU A 47 27.14 7.67 -12.88
C LEU A 47 27.35 6.72 -11.69
N LYS A 48 26.46 5.72 -11.53
CA LYS A 48 26.54 4.69 -10.50
C LYS A 48 27.71 3.73 -10.71
N ARG A 49 28.10 3.46 -11.95
CA ARG A 49 29.31 2.69 -12.26
C ARG A 49 30.56 3.51 -11.91
N GLU A 50 30.57 4.79 -12.26
CA GLU A 50 31.72 5.67 -12.01
C GLU A 50 31.96 5.90 -10.52
N ILE A 51 30.90 6.15 -9.74
CA ILE A 51 31.05 6.32 -8.29
C ILE A 51 31.58 5.05 -7.60
N LYS A 52 31.22 3.86 -8.10
CA LYS A 52 31.78 2.58 -7.60
C LYS A 52 33.26 2.43 -7.92
N LYS A 53 33.75 2.94 -9.06
CA LYS A 53 35.19 2.95 -9.37
C LYS A 53 35.93 3.89 -8.42
N LEU A 54 35.42 5.10 -8.21
CA LEU A 54 35.99 6.06 -7.27
C LEU A 54 36.03 5.51 -5.83
N GLN A 55 34.99 4.79 -5.39
CA GLN A 55 34.99 4.11 -4.07
C GLN A 55 36.14 3.12 -3.90
N ARG A 56 36.41 2.28 -4.92
CA ARG A 56 37.53 1.32 -4.87
C ARG A 56 38.87 2.03 -4.76
N LEU A 57 39.06 3.11 -5.52
CA LEU A 57 40.27 3.93 -5.45
C LEU A 57 40.41 4.60 -4.08
N ARG A 58 39.31 5.07 -3.49
CA ARG A 58 39.28 5.64 -2.13
C ARG A 58 39.69 4.63 -1.06
N ASP A 59 39.23 3.39 -1.15
CA ASP A 59 39.61 2.35 -0.18
C ASP A 59 41.05 1.86 -0.36
N GLN A 60 41.55 1.86 -1.60
CA GLN A 60 42.97 1.65 -1.90
C GLN A 60 43.83 2.78 -1.28
N ILE A 61 43.44 4.04 -1.46
CA ILE A 61 44.09 5.20 -0.83
C ILE A 61 44.03 5.13 0.70
N LYS A 62 42.88 4.70 1.28
CA LYS A 62 42.74 4.50 2.73
C LYS A 62 43.73 3.45 3.26
N THR A 63 43.91 2.35 2.53
CA THR A 63 44.86 1.29 2.88
C THR A 63 46.30 1.80 2.85
N TRP A 64 46.65 2.58 1.83
CA TRP A 64 47.97 3.23 1.72
C TRP A 64 48.21 4.29 2.80
N ALA A 65 47.20 5.06 3.18
CA ALA A 65 47.30 6.02 4.28
C ALA A 65 47.47 5.35 5.65
N ALA A 66 46.96 4.12 5.82
CA ALA A 66 47.16 3.31 7.02
C ALA A 66 48.52 2.62 7.07
N SER A 67 49.20 2.42 5.93
CA SER A 67 50.56 1.90 5.89
C SER A 67 51.60 2.94 6.35
N ASN A 68 52.76 2.45 6.82
CA ASN A 68 53.95 3.26 7.13
C ASN A 68 54.94 3.34 5.96
N ASP A 69 54.63 2.71 4.81
CA ASP A 69 55.50 2.72 3.63
C ASP A 69 55.51 4.08 2.90
N ILE A 70 54.58 4.97 3.23
CA ILE A 70 54.41 6.30 2.63
C ILE A 70 54.67 7.39 3.68
N LYS A 71 55.66 8.24 3.40
CA LYS A 71 56.09 9.31 4.31
C LYS A 71 55.18 10.54 4.26
N ASP A 72 54.69 10.90 3.08
CA ASP A 72 53.77 12.03 2.90
C ASP A 72 52.34 11.54 2.66
N LYS A 73 51.49 11.73 3.67
CA LYS A 73 50.08 11.32 3.65
C LYS A 73 49.15 12.46 3.23
N GLY A 74 49.65 13.69 3.09
CA GLY A 74 48.85 14.87 2.76
C GLY A 74 48.06 14.69 1.45
N PRO A 75 48.72 14.38 0.33
CA PRO A 75 48.06 14.17 -0.96
C PRO A 75 47.05 13.01 -0.95
N LEU A 76 47.34 11.93 -0.23
CA LEU A 76 46.42 10.79 -0.09
C LEU A 76 45.12 11.20 0.60
N ILE A 77 45.20 11.99 1.66
CA ILE A 77 44.03 12.47 2.40
C ILE A 77 43.21 13.43 1.53
N GLU A 78 43.86 14.29 0.76
CA GLU A 78 43.19 15.24 -0.13
C GLU A 78 42.40 14.54 -1.25
N HIS A 79 43.04 13.62 -1.99
CA HIS A 79 42.34 12.85 -3.01
C HIS A 79 41.21 11.99 -2.43
N ARG A 80 41.36 11.48 -1.20
CA ARG A 80 40.28 10.79 -0.49
C ARG A 80 39.09 11.70 -0.19
N ARG A 81 39.33 12.94 0.26
CA ARG A 81 38.27 13.93 0.52
C ARG A 81 37.54 14.35 -0.76
N LEU A 82 38.26 14.50 -1.87
CA LEU A 82 37.67 14.82 -3.17
C LEU A 82 36.68 13.73 -3.59
N ILE A 83 37.05 12.45 -3.43
CA ILE A 83 36.14 11.32 -3.73
C ILE A 83 34.92 11.33 -2.79
N GLU A 84 35.12 11.55 -1.49
CA GLU A 84 34.03 11.60 -0.50
C GLU A 84 33.01 12.70 -0.83
N THR A 85 33.48 13.87 -1.28
CA THR A 85 32.60 14.97 -1.71
C THR A 85 31.73 14.56 -2.91
N ARG A 86 32.30 13.84 -3.89
CA ARG A 86 31.52 13.33 -5.04
C ARG A 86 30.54 12.22 -4.64
N MET A 87 30.88 11.41 -3.64
CA MET A 87 29.95 10.42 -3.07
C MET A 87 28.73 11.08 -2.42
N GLU A 88 28.92 12.22 -1.76
CA GLU A 88 27.81 12.99 -1.19
C GLU A 88 26.93 13.60 -2.28
N LYS A 89 27.54 14.19 -3.31
CA LYS A 89 26.80 14.71 -4.48
C LYS A 89 25.98 13.60 -5.18
N PHE A 90 26.56 12.42 -5.36
CA PHE A 90 25.84 11.26 -5.91
C PHE A 90 24.62 10.88 -5.04
N LYS A 91 24.77 10.84 -3.71
CA LYS A 91 23.65 10.51 -2.80
C LYS A 91 22.52 11.53 -2.87
N ALA A 92 22.85 12.83 -2.98
CA ALA A 92 21.84 13.88 -3.12
C ALA A 92 21.03 13.70 -4.41
N VAL A 93 21.70 13.46 -5.54
CA VAL A 93 21.03 13.18 -6.81
C VAL A 93 20.22 11.89 -6.76
N GLU A 94 20.81 10.79 -6.29
CA GLU A 94 20.11 9.50 -6.19
C GLU A 94 18.85 9.61 -5.34
N LYS A 95 18.88 10.36 -4.23
CA LYS A 95 17.70 10.62 -3.40
C LYS A 95 16.66 11.43 -4.15
N THR A 96 17.04 12.54 -4.78
CA THR A 96 16.09 13.40 -5.50
C THR A 96 15.48 12.69 -6.72
N MET A 97 16.26 11.87 -7.44
CA MET A 97 15.78 11.13 -8.60
C MET A 97 14.89 9.96 -8.22
N LYS A 98 15.23 9.18 -7.18
CA LYS A 98 14.34 8.12 -6.68
C LYS A 98 13.01 8.69 -6.20
N THR A 99 13.01 9.80 -5.45
CA THR A 99 11.75 10.42 -5.00
C THR A 99 10.94 11.02 -6.15
N LYS A 100 11.60 11.59 -7.17
CA LYS A 100 10.93 12.09 -8.39
C LYS A 100 10.47 10.95 -9.32
N ALA A 101 11.11 9.78 -9.28
CA ALA A 101 10.69 8.59 -10.02
C ALA A 101 9.33 8.09 -9.50
N PHE A 102 9.17 7.94 -8.17
CA PHE A 102 7.86 7.60 -7.61
C PHE A 102 6.78 8.66 -7.86
N SER A 103 7.15 9.94 -7.99
CA SER A 103 6.22 11.03 -8.27
C SER A 103 5.88 11.22 -9.76
N LYS A 104 6.57 10.55 -10.69
CA LYS A 104 6.35 10.67 -12.15
C LYS A 104 6.04 9.34 -12.84
N GLU A 105 6.48 8.21 -12.29
CA GLU A 105 6.14 6.85 -12.78
C GLU A 105 4.66 6.52 -12.61
N GLY A 106 3.98 7.11 -11.62
CA GLY A 106 2.51 7.00 -11.52
C GLY A 106 1.79 7.56 -12.75
N LEU A 107 2.35 8.59 -13.39
CA LEU A 107 1.77 9.21 -14.59
C LEU A 107 2.23 8.54 -15.90
N SER A 108 3.43 7.96 -15.97
CA SER A 108 3.91 7.30 -17.19
C SER A 108 3.55 5.81 -17.28
N ALA A 109 3.27 5.13 -16.17
CA ALA A 109 2.71 3.78 -16.20
C ALA A 109 1.26 3.77 -16.71
N ALA A 110 0.50 4.85 -16.46
CA ALA A 110 -0.84 5.07 -17.00
C ALA A 110 -0.89 5.10 -18.55
N ALA A 111 0.22 5.42 -19.22
CA ALA A 111 0.29 5.53 -20.68
C ALA A 111 0.71 4.22 -21.39
N LYS A 112 1.10 3.19 -20.65
CA LYS A 112 1.48 1.87 -21.20
C LYS A 112 0.52 0.74 -20.78
N LEU A 113 -0.49 1.04 -19.98
CA LEU A 113 -1.55 0.09 -19.68
C LEU A 113 -2.36 -0.17 -20.95
N ASP A 114 -2.64 -1.44 -21.21
CA ASP A 114 -3.56 -1.83 -22.27
C ASP A 114 -4.88 -1.05 -22.11
N PRO A 115 -5.51 -0.56 -23.20
CA PRO A 115 -6.75 0.21 -23.10
C PRO A 115 -7.82 -0.46 -22.22
N LYS A 116 -7.87 -1.80 -22.19
CA LYS A 116 -8.78 -2.57 -21.34
C LYS A 116 -8.38 -2.52 -19.86
N GLU A 117 -7.08 -2.63 -19.55
CA GLU A 117 -6.59 -2.50 -18.17
C GLU A 117 -6.77 -1.07 -17.65
N LYS A 118 -6.57 -0.06 -18.50
CA LYS A 118 -6.82 1.33 -18.15
C LYS A 118 -8.29 1.59 -17.83
N ALA A 119 -9.21 1.10 -18.67
CA ALA A 119 -10.65 1.21 -18.43
C ALA A 119 -11.06 0.52 -17.12
N LYS A 120 -10.50 -0.65 -16.85
CA LYS A 120 -10.73 -1.39 -15.59
C LYS A 120 -10.23 -0.64 -14.36
N LEU A 121 -9.06 0.01 -14.44
CA LEU A 121 -8.55 0.84 -13.35
C LEU A 121 -9.43 2.08 -13.14
N GLU A 122 -9.82 2.77 -14.21
CA GLU A 122 -10.69 3.94 -14.13
C GLU A 122 -12.07 3.59 -13.54
N ALA A 123 -12.67 2.48 -13.94
CA ALA A 123 -13.91 1.99 -13.37
C ALA A 123 -13.76 1.60 -11.88
N SER A 124 -12.64 0.95 -11.50
CA SER A 124 -12.34 0.60 -10.11
C SER A 124 -12.14 1.82 -9.21
N ASP A 125 -11.45 2.85 -9.72
CA ASP A 125 -11.22 4.11 -9.03
C ASP A 125 -12.52 4.91 -8.91
N PHE A 126 -13.35 4.92 -9.95
CA PHE A 126 -14.69 5.51 -9.90
C PHE A 126 -15.53 4.86 -8.79
N LEU A 127 -15.67 3.53 -8.79
CA LEU A 127 -16.45 2.82 -7.76
C LEU A 127 -15.90 3.09 -6.35
N GLY A 128 -14.57 3.07 -6.18
CA GLY A 128 -13.92 3.43 -4.92
C GLY A 128 -14.30 4.84 -4.44
N SER A 129 -14.20 5.83 -5.33
CA SER A 129 -14.56 7.22 -4.98
C SER A 129 -16.02 7.37 -4.56
N GLN A 130 -16.94 6.63 -5.17
CA GLN A 130 -18.37 6.70 -4.81
C GLN A 130 -18.64 6.01 -3.47
N ILE A 131 -17.94 4.91 -3.16
CA ILE A 131 -17.98 4.24 -1.85
C ILE A 131 -17.50 5.20 -0.76
N ASP A 132 -16.37 5.88 -0.98
CA ASP A 132 -15.80 6.81 0.00
C ASP A 132 -16.75 7.99 0.29
N VAL A 133 -17.43 8.52 -0.73
CA VAL A 133 -18.44 9.59 -0.55
C VAL A 133 -19.64 9.10 0.26
N LEU A 134 -20.13 7.88 -0.02
CA LEU A 134 -21.23 7.29 0.77
C LEU A 134 -20.81 7.06 2.22
N GLU A 135 -19.56 6.65 2.46
CA GLU A 135 -19.01 6.46 3.81
C GLU A 135 -18.97 7.80 4.58
N GLU A 136 -18.47 8.88 3.97
CA GLU A 136 -18.48 10.21 4.58
C GLU A 136 -19.92 10.70 4.89
N GLN A 137 -20.86 10.47 3.97
CA GLN A 137 -22.27 10.81 4.18
C GLN A 137 -22.89 10.00 5.34
N ILE A 138 -22.59 8.70 5.44
CA ILE A 138 -23.02 7.84 6.55
C ILE A 138 -22.46 8.36 7.88
N GLU A 139 -21.15 8.61 7.97
CA GLU A 139 -20.50 9.11 9.19
C GLU A 139 -21.13 10.43 9.67
N LYS A 140 -21.40 11.34 8.74
CA LYS A 140 -22.07 12.61 9.03
C LYS A 140 -23.49 12.39 9.57
N MET A 141 -24.27 11.51 8.92
CA MET A 141 -25.63 11.19 9.34
C MET A 141 -25.68 10.48 10.70
N GLU A 142 -24.73 9.57 10.97
CA GLU A 142 -24.59 8.91 12.27
C GLU A 142 -24.25 9.92 13.37
N ALA A 143 -23.34 10.87 13.12
CA ALA A 143 -23.02 11.95 14.05
C ALA A 143 -24.24 12.87 14.31
N ASP A 144 -24.99 13.26 13.27
CA ASP A 144 -26.21 14.06 13.41
C ASP A 144 -27.29 13.32 14.21
N MET A 145 -27.43 12.01 13.98
CA MET A 145 -28.33 11.15 14.75
C MET A 145 -27.92 11.08 16.23
N GLU A 146 -26.63 10.91 16.54
CA GLU A 146 -26.13 10.90 17.92
C GLU A 146 -26.41 12.23 18.64
N LEU A 147 -26.24 13.36 17.95
CA LEU A 147 -26.56 14.69 18.49
C LEU A 147 -28.05 14.83 18.82
N LEU A 148 -28.93 14.39 17.92
CA LEU A 148 -30.38 14.38 18.14
C LEU A 148 -30.76 13.48 19.32
N GLN A 149 -30.18 12.28 19.41
CA GLN A 149 -30.40 11.35 20.53
C GLN A 149 -29.87 11.90 21.87
N ALA A 150 -28.73 12.58 21.89
CA ALA A 150 -28.19 13.24 23.08
C ALA A 150 -29.09 14.41 23.54
N GLY A 151 -29.67 15.14 22.59
CA GLY A 151 -30.68 16.17 22.84
C GLY A 151 -31.94 15.63 23.54
N MET A 152 -32.40 14.43 23.16
CA MET A 152 -33.54 13.76 23.78
C MET A 152 -33.27 13.35 25.24
N LYS A 153 -32.04 12.93 25.59
CA LYS A 153 -31.67 12.48 26.94
C LYS A 153 -31.59 13.62 27.97
N LYS A 154 -31.41 14.88 27.53
CA LYS A 154 -31.30 16.06 28.41
C LYS A 154 -32.63 16.62 28.93
N GLY A 155 -33.73 15.87 28.85
CA GLY A 155 -34.93 16.11 29.67
C GLY A 155 -36.00 17.04 29.07
N LYS A 156 -35.90 17.45 27.80
CA LYS A 156 -37.09 17.90 27.05
C LYS A 156 -37.79 16.64 26.55
N LYS A 157 -39.10 16.50 26.80
CA LYS A 157 -39.93 15.46 26.17
C LYS A 157 -39.52 15.38 24.69
N ALA A 158 -39.03 14.22 24.25
CA ALA A 158 -38.74 13.95 22.84
C ALA A 158 -39.94 14.43 22.03
N LYS A 159 -39.75 15.46 21.19
CA LYS A 159 -40.83 15.87 20.30
C LYS A 159 -41.01 14.71 19.33
N LYS A 160 -42.27 14.41 18.97
CA LYS A 160 -42.58 13.37 17.98
C LYS A 160 -41.75 13.55 16.71
N ASP A 161 -41.53 14.81 16.31
CA ASP A 161 -40.74 15.24 15.17
C ASP A 161 -39.25 14.83 15.25
N ASP A 162 -38.66 14.83 16.46
CA ASP A 162 -37.25 14.42 16.65
C ASP A 162 -37.10 12.90 16.47
N ALA A 163 -38.09 12.12 16.89
CA ALA A 163 -38.10 10.66 16.75
C ALA A 163 -38.34 10.23 15.30
N GLU A 164 -39.21 10.94 14.58
CA GLU A 164 -39.45 10.74 13.15
C GLU A 164 -38.21 11.10 12.31
N SER A 165 -37.50 12.16 12.69
CA SER A 165 -36.23 12.54 12.06
C SER A 165 -35.15 11.46 12.22
N ILE A 166 -35.00 10.89 13.43
CA ILE A 166 -34.06 9.80 13.68
C ILE A 166 -34.40 8.56 12.82
N ALA A 167 -35.67 8.14 12.79
CA ALA A 167 -36.09 6.98 12.01
C ALA A 167 -35.86 7.16 10.49
N ASN A 168 -36.03 8.39 9.98
CA ASN A 168 -35.73 8.71 8.59
C ASN A 168 -34.23 8.61 8.31
N ILE A 169 -33.39 9.15 9.20
CA ILE A 169 -31.93 9.07 9.07
C ILE A 169 -31.46 7.60 9.12
N GLU A 170 -32.01 6.78 10.02
CA GLU A 170 -31.73 5.33 10.08
C GLU A 170 -32.04 4.64 8.74
N THR A 171 -33.19 4.95 8.14
CA THR A 171 -33.60 4.37 6.86
C THR A 171 -32.65 4.75 5.73
N ILE A 172 -32.21 6.02 5.67
CA ILE A 172 -31.26 6.49 4.64
C ILE A 172 -29.89 5.83 4.83
N ILE A 173 -29.41 5.72 6.07
CA ILE A 173 -28.14 5.03 6.38
C ILE A 173 -28.20 3.56 5.95
N GLU A 174 -29.29 2.84 6.22
CA GLU A 174 -29.45 1.45 5.79
C GLU A 174 -29.36 1.32 4.27
N LYS A 175 -29.97 2.25 3.52
CA LYS A 175 -29.86 2.30 2.06
C LYS A 175 -28.44 2.59 1.59
N HIS A 176 -27.77 3.61 2.16
CA HIS A 176 -26.39 3.92 1.81
C HIS A 176 -25.46 2.72 2.03
N LYS A 177 -25.62 2.00 3.14
CA LYS A 177 -24.87 0.77 3.43
C LYS A 177 -25.17 -0.34 2.41
N TRP A 178 -26.42 -0.46 1.94
CA TRP A 178 -26.78 -1.40 0.89
C TRP A 178 -26.10 -1.06 -0.46
N HIS A 179 -26.19 0.20 -0.91
CA HIS A 179 -25.51 0.65 -2.13
C HIS A 179 -23.99 0.52 -2.01
N GLN A 180 -23.40 0.88 -0.87
CA GLN A 180 -21.97 0.70 -0.60
C GLN A 180 -21.56 -0.76 -0.78
N GLY A 181 -22.31 -1.70 -0.18
CA GLY A 181 -22.06 -3.14 -0.33
C GLY A 181 -22.18 -3.62 -1.78
N LYS A 182 -23.15 -3.11 -2.54
CA LYS A 182 -23.29 -3.41 -3.98
C LYS A 182 -22.12 -2.87 -4.80
N LEU A 183 -21.73 -1.62 -4.60
CA LEU A 183 -20.57 -1.01 -5.27
C LEU A 183 -19.26 -1.75 -4.95
N GLU A 184 -19.07 -2.19 -3.71
CA GLU A 184 -17.93 -3.01 -3.32
C GLU A 184 -17.92 -4.37 -4.02
N LEU A 185 -19.09 -5.02 -4.11
CA LEU A 185 -19.23 -6.28 -4.82
C LEU A 185 -18.84 -6.11 -6.29
N ILE A 186 -19.42 -5.12 -6.96
CA ILE A 186 -19.11 -4.78 -8.37
C ILE A 186 -17.63 -4.50 -8.55
N ARG A 187 -17.01 -3.73 -7.63
CA ARG A 187 -15.57 -3.42 -7.70
C ARG A 187 -14.72 -4.68 -7.57
N ARG A 188 -15.09 -5.61 -6.68
CA ARG A 188 -14.41 -6.91 -6.56
C ARG A 188 -14.61 -7.76 -7.82
N SER A 189 -15.83 -7.82 -8.35
CA SER A 189 -16.13 -8.56 -9.59
C SER A 189 -15.35 -8.02 -10.78
N LEU A 190 -15.27 -6.69 -10.89
CA LEU A 190 -14.46 -6.00 -11.89
C LEU A 190 -12.99 -6.41 -11.79
N VAL A 191 -12.41 -6.44 -10.58
CA VAL A 191 -11.02 -6.86 -10.35
C VAL A 191 -10.83 -8.35 -10.67
N ASN A 192 -11.78 -9.21 -10.34
CA ASN A 192 -11.75 -10.64 -10.63
C ASN A 192 -12.04 -10.98 -12.11
N GLY A 193 -12.55 -10.02 -12.88
CA GLY A 193 -12.94 -10.20 -14.28
C GLY A 193 -14.33 -10.82 -14.47
N GLY A 194 -15.17 -10.81 -13.44
CA GLY A 194 -16.59 -11.20 -13.52
C GLY A 194 -17.49 -10.10 -14.09
N VAL A 195 -17.07 -8.84 -14.00
CA VAL A 195 -17.75 -7.67 -14.61
C VAL A 195 -16.75 -6.92 -15.49
N GLU A 196 -17.20 -6.48 -16.67
CA GLU A 196 -16.41 -5.68 -17.60
C GLU A 196 -16.52 -4.18 -17.29
N ALA A 197 -15.49 -3.41 -17.62
CA ALA A 197 -15.45 -1.97 -17.31
C ALA A 197 -16.59 -1.19 -17.98
N ASP A 198 -16.99 -1.58 -19.19
CA ASP A 198 -18.09 -0.95 -19.93
C ASP A 198 -19.42 -1.06 -19.18
N GLN A 199 -19.69 -2.22 -18.55
CA GLN A 199 -20.91 -2.42 -17.75
C GLN A 199 -20.94 -1.50 -16.53
N VAL A 200 -19.78 -1.20 -15.93
CA VAL A 200 -19.67 -0.22 -14.85
C VAL A 200 -19.90 1.20 -15.36
N PHE A 201 -19.43 1.50 -16.56
CA PHE A 201 -19.63 2.82 -17.17
C PHE A 201 -21.08 3.08 -17.55
N ASP A 202 -21.83 2.06 -17.96
CA ASP A 202 -23.28 2.18 -18.24
C ASP A 202 -24.07 2.58 -16.98
N LEU A 203 -23.63 2.13 -15.80
CA LEU A 203 -24.25 2.47 -14.50
C LEU A 203 -23.70 3.75 -13.87
N LYS A 204 -22.66 4.35 -14.45
CA LYS A 204 -21.92 5.48 -13.85
C LYS A 204 -22.82 6.65 -13.49
N ASP A 205 -23.71 7.04 -14.40
CA ASP A 205 -24.58 8.19 -14.21
C ASP A 205 -25.68 7.89 -13.17
N SER A 206 -26.22 6.67 -13.16
CA SER A 206 -27.17 6.22 -12.14
C SER A 206 -26.55 6.19 -10.75
N ILE A 207 -25.30 5.71 -10.63
CA ILE A 207 -24.54 5.71 -9.36
C ILE A 207 -24.30 7.13 -8.89
N ARG A 208 -23.84 8.02 -9.77
CA ARG A 208 -23.63 9.44 -9.41
C ARG A 208 -24.91 10.10 -8.95
N TYR A 209 -26.00 9.87 -9.68
CA TYR A 209 -27.30 10.42 -9.32
C TYR A 209 -27.76 9.96 -7.94
N TYR A 210 -27.59 8.68 -7.60
CA TYR A 210 -27.87 8.18 -6.25
C TYR A 210 -26.95 8.82 -5.19
N VAL A 211 -25.64 8.91 -5.44
CA VAL A 211 -24.70 9.46 -4.45
C VAL A 211 -24.94 10.96 -4.20
N GLU A 212 -25.37 11.70 -5.22
CA GLU A 212 -25.66 13.13 -5.13
C GLU A 212 -27.06 13.40 -4.52
N GLU A 213 -28.09 12.69 -4.98
CA GLU A 213 -29.50 12.99 -4.65
C GLU A 213 -30.17 11.94 -3.74
N GLY A 214 -29.51 10.85 -3.38
CA GLY A 214 -30.08 9.72 -2.61
C GLY A 214 -30.46 10.06 -1.16
N THR A 215 -30.06 11.24 -0.67
CA THR A 215 -30.51 11.79 0.62
C THR A 215 -31.78 12.64 0.49
N SER A 216 -32.22 12.96 -0.73
CA SER A 216 -33.41 13.76 -1.00
C SER A 216 -34.69 12.96 -0.78
N GLN A 217 -35.70 13.61 -0.20
CA GLN A 217 -37.04 13.02 -0.03
C GLN A 217 -37.76 12.78 -1.36
N GLU A 218 -37.32 13.43 -2.43
CA GLU A 218 -37.88 13.31 -3.78
C GLU A 218 -37.20 12.19 -4.59
N TYR A 219 -36.12 11.60 -4.07
CA TYR A 219 -35.44 10.50 -4.73
C TYR A 219 -36.32 9.24 -4.76
N MET A 220 -36.58 8.75 -5.97
CA MET A 220 -37.24 7.46 -6.18
C MET A 220 -36.18 6.38 -6.31
N ASP A 221 -36.25 5.42 -5.40
CA ASP A 221 -35.34 4.30 -5.31
C ASP A 221 -35.49 3.37 -6.52
N ASP A 222 -34.37 3.02 -7.14
CA ASP A 222 -34.31 2.07 -8.24
C ASP A 222 -33.69 0.76 -7.73
N GLU A 223 -34.55 -0.12 -7.21
CA GLU A 223 -34.14 -1.42 -6.65
C GLU A 223 -33.54 -2.36 -7.71
N GLU A 224 -33.81 -2.14 -9.00
CA GLU A 224 -33.35 -2.97 -10.13
C GLU A 224 -32.05 -2.43 -10.76
N MET A 225 -31.51 -1.32 -10.26
CA MET A 225 -30.35 -0.61 -10.80
C MET A 225 -29.11 -1.49 -11.02
N TYR A 226 -28.93 -2.55 -10.22
CA TYR A 226 -27.75 -3.44 -10.30
C TYR A 226 -28.06 -4.82 -10.92
N ASP A 227 -29.30 -5.09 -11.31
CA ASP A 227 -29.74 -6.43 -11.74
C ASP A 227 -29.09 -6.86 -13.05
N ASP A 228 -28.78 -5.90 -13.93
CA ASP A 228 -28.15 -6.13 -15.23
C ASP A 228 -26.69 -6.63 -15.13
N LEU A 229 -26.06 -6.53 -13.95
CA LEU A 229 -24.68 -7.00 -13.74
C LEU A 229 -24.57 -8.50 -13.46
N ASN A 230 -25.69 -9.22 -13.37
CA ASN A 230 -25.75 -10.67 -13.11
C ASN A 230 -24.79 -11.13 -11.98
N LEU A 231 -24.83 -10.42 -10.85
CA LEU A 231 -23.91 -10.59 -9.72
C LEU A 231 -24.15 -11.88 -8.89
N GLU A 232 -25.11 -12.72 -9.30
CA GLU A 232 -25.58 -13.89 -8.54
C GLU A 232 -24.46 -14.90 -8.21
N GLU A 233 -23.49 -15.10 -9.13
CA GLU A 233 -22.37 -16.02 -8.89
C GLU A 233 -21.34 -15.47 -7.87
N GLU A 234 -21.18 -14.15 -7.76
CA GLU A 234 -20.25 -13.53 -6.80
C GLU A 234 -20.90 -13.25 -5.43
N GLU A 235 -22.22 -13.06 -5.38
CA GLU A 235 -22.97 -12.97 -4.11
C GLU A 235 -22.82 -14.25 -3.26
N ASP A 236 -22.78 -15.43 -3.89
CA ASP A 236 -22.66 -16.74 -3.23
C ASP A 236 -21.25 -17.01 -2.66
N VAL A 237 -20.24 -16.29 -3.18
CA VAL A 237 -18.86 -16.30 -2.70
C VAL A 237 -18.65 -15.23 -1.61
N PHE A 238 -19.26 -14.06 -1.77
CA PHE A 238 -19.21 -12.96 -0.79
C PHE A 238 -19.98 -13.32 0.50
N GLY A 239 -21.18 -13.91 0.38
CA GLY A 239 -22.02 -14.36 1.48
C GLY A 239 -21.43 -15.51 2.31
N ARG A 240 -20.42 -16.22 1.80
CA ARG A 240 -19.66 -17.22 2.57
C ARG A 240 -18.53 -16.62 3.40
N ARG A 241 -18.10 -15.38 3.13
CA ARG A 241 -17.04 -14.68 3.89
C ARG A 241 -17.60 -13.74 4.96
N TYR A 242 -18.80 -13.21 4.77
CA TYR A 242 -19.52 -12.41 5.75
C TYR A 242 -20.79 -13.17 6.16
N GLY A 243 -20.73 -13.88 7.27
CA GLY A 243 -21.82 -14.70 7.77
C GLY A 243 -23.13 -13.92 7.93
N ASP A 244 -24.20 -14.49 7.38
CA ASP A 244 -25.58 -14.44 7.87
C ASP A 244 -26.15 -13.05 8.27
N GLY A 245 -26.07 -12.07 7.37
CA GLY A 245 -26.85 -10.82 7.45
C GLY A 245 -27.81 -10.58 6.28
N GLY A 246 -27.55 -11.17 5.11
CA GLY A 246 -28.22 -10.80 3.85
C GLY A 246 -29.49 -11.58 3.49
N GLN A 247 -29.81 -12.69 4.17
CA GLN A 247 -30.93 -13.55 3.74
C GLN A 247 -32.32 -13.13 4.27
N VAL A 248 -32.41 -12.05 5.06
CA VAL A 248 -33.70 -11.65 5.67
C VAL A 248 -34.65 -11.00 4.65
N LEU A 249 -34.15 -10.40 3.56
CA LEU A 249 -35.01 -9.61 2.68
C LEU A 249 -35.80 -10.44 1.65
N LYS A 250 -35.25 -11.56 1.16
CA LYS A 250 -35.95 -12.41 0.16
C LYS A 250 -37.19 -13.09 0.73
N ARG A 251 -37.36 -13.14 2.06
CA ARG A 251 -38.53 -13.75 2.73
C ARG A 251 -39.61 -12.76 3.18
N ARG A 252 -39.36 -11.44 3.13
CA ARG A 252 -40.27 -10.45 3.74
C ARG A 252 -41.43 -10.01 2.83
N SER A 253 -41.36 -10.26 1.52
CA SER A 253 -42.44 -9.92 0.56
C SER A 253 -43.70 -10.81 0.66
N LYS A 254 -43.73 -11.83 1.55
CA LYS A 254 -44.86 -12.79 1.62
C LYS A 254 -45.62 -12.90 2.94
N ARG A 255 -45.40 -12.03 3.94
CA ARG A 255 -46.21 -12.07 5.17
C ARG A 255 -46.60 -10.67 5.63
N LYS A 256 -47.78 -10.24 5.18
CA LYS A 256 -48.58 -9.23 5.90
C LYS A 256 -49.04 -9.85 7.22
N GLY A 257 -48.91 -9.06 8.29
CA GLY A 257 -49.57 -9.29 9.57
C GLY A 257 -48.73 -10.10 10.55
N GLU A 258 -48.05 -9.41 11.46
CA GLU A 258 -48.25 -9.54 12.91
C GLU A 258 -47.20 -8.70 13.64
N ALA A 259 -47.65 -7.97 14.65
CA ALA A 259 -46.80 -7.28 15.58
C ALA A 259 -45.96 -8.28 16.39
N VAL A 260 -44.83 -7.80 16.93
CA VAL A 260 -44.47 -7.81 18.36
C VAL A 260 -42.96 -7.70 18.45
N GLY A 261 -42.51 -6.71 19.21
CA GLY A 261 -41.10 -6.39 19.38
C GLY A 261 -40.27 -7.47 20.06
N ARG A 262 -38.96 -7.24 20.03
CA ARG A 262 -38.08 -7.36 21.19
C ARG A 262 -36.72 -6.76 20.85
N CYS A 263 -36.32 -5.84 21.72
CA CYS A 263 -34.96 -5.42 22.01
C CYS A 263 -33.98 -6.59 21.95
N TRP A 264 -32.87 -6.41 21.22
CA TRP A 264 -31.65 -7.18 21.43
C TRP A 264 -30.48 -6.22 21.52
N LYS A 265 -30.02 -6.02 22.76
CA LYS A 265 -28.66 -5.57 23.07
C LYS A 265 -27.67 -6.58 22.49
N PHE A 266 -26.64 -6.09 21.82
CA PHE A 266 -25.40 -6.82 21.57
C PHE A 266 -24.27 -5.79 21.76
N SER A 267 -23.83 -5.54 23.00
CA SER A 267 -22.79 -6.27 23.75
C SER A 267 -21.50 -6.43 22.95
N SER A 268 -20.59 -5.51 23.23
CA SER A 268 -19.16 -5.54 22.98
C SER A 268 -18.54 -6.82 23.55
N GLU A 269 -18.31 -7.82 22.71
CA GLU A 269 -17.40 -8.93 22.94
C GLU A 269 -17.41 -9.74 21.66
N GLN A 270 -16.34 -9.66 20.86
CA GLN A 270 -15.77 -10.72 19.99
C GLN A 270 -14.75 -10.08 19.03
N GLU A 271 -13.63 -9.59 19.58
CA GLU A 271 -12.36 -9.57 18.84
C GLU A 271 -11.42 -10.58 19.49
N ALA A 272 -11.47 -11.83 19.02
CA ALA A 272 -10.33 -12.72 19.01
C ALA A 272 -10.66 -13.93 18.12
N ILE A 273 -9.64 -14.40 17.42
CA ILE A 273 -9.54 -15.67 16.67
C ILE A 273 -9.67 -15.52 15.14
N VAL A 274 -8.54 -15.15 14.51
CA VAL A 274 -7.96 -15.96 13.42
C VAL A 274 -6.44 -16.03 13.65
N ALA A 275 -5.98 -17.14 14.23
CA ALA A 275 -4.63 -17.63 14.05
C ALA A 275 -4.69 -19.14 13.87
N THR A 276 -4.34 -19.56 12.66
CA THR A 276 -4.37 -20.92 12.15
C THR A 276 -3.43 -21.86 12.93
N GLN A 277 -3.88 -23.09 13.04
CA GLN A 277 -3.33 -24.26 13.73
C GLN A 277 -1.85 -24.57 13.43
N ILE A 278 -1.04 -24.75 14.49
CA ILE A 278 -0.04 -25.83 14.63
C ILE A 278 -0.07 -26.25 16.11
N THR A 279 -0.37 -27.53 16.37
CA THR A 279 -0.46 -28.13 17.71
C THR A 279 0.92 -28.39 18.33
N PRO A 280 1.04 -28.24 19.66
CA PRO A 280 1.93 -29.11 20.43
C PRO A 280 1.30 -29.59 21.75
N ALA A 281 0.96 -30.88 21.80
CA ALA A 281 0.77 -31.71 23.00
C ALA A 281 0.87 -33.16 22.49
N ASP A 282 1.69 -34.09 22.97
CA ASP A 282 2.27 -34.34 24.28
C ASP A 282 3.62 -35.06 24.07
N THR A 283 4.69 -34.62 24.73
CA THR A 283 5.76 -35.53 25.20
C THR A 283 6.52 -34.86 26.35
N ARG A 284 6.00 -35.02 27.57
CA ARG A 284 6.83 -35.04 28.78
C ARG A 284 7.04 -36.50 29.18
N ASN A 285 8.06 -37.15 28.60
CA ASN A 285 8.95 -38.04 29.35
C ASN A 285 10.08 -38.56 28.47
N ALA A 286 11.23 -38.76 29.10
CA ALA A 286 12.42 -39.44 28.62
C ALA A 286 13.22 -38.74 27.50
N PHE A 287 14.29 -38.04 27.89
CA PHE A 287 15.62 -38.24 27.30
C PHE A 287 16.68 -37.64 28.24
N SER A 288 17.22 -38.49 29.12
CA SER A 288 18.62 -38.38 29.55
C SER A 288 19.18 -39.79 29.61
N SER A 289 19.35 -40.37 28.41
CA SER A 289 20.22 -41.52 28.23
C SER A 289 20.66 -41.56 26.77
N ILE A 290 21.98 -41.44 26.59
CA ILE A 290 22.77 -42.06 25.52
C ILE A 290 22.80 -41.28 24.20
N ILE A 291 23.77 -40.38 24.05
CA ILE A 291 24.85 -40.32 23.03
C ILE A 291 25.90 -39.38 23.69
N THR A 292 27.15 -39.68 24.03
CA THR A 292 28.21 -40.53 23.47
C THR A 292 29.25 -40.60 24.58
N ASP A 293 29.72 -41.78 24.96
CA ASP A 293 31.07 -41.89 25.54
C ASP A 293 31.63 -43.27 25.17
N HIS A 294 32.19 -43.32 23.97
CA HIS A 294 33.09 -44.38 23.55
C HIS A 294 34.50 -43.97 23.93
N LEU A 295 34.80 -44.09 25.23
CA LEU A 295 36.15 -44.18 25.77
C LEU A 295 36.29 -45.56 26.40
N ARG A 296 36.91 -46.49 25.66
CA ARG A 296 37.51 -47.70 26.21
C ARG A 296 38.62 -47.29 27.19
N PRO A 297 38.68 -47.86 28.39
CA PRO A 297 39.88 -47.82 29.21
C PRO A 297 40.90 -48.88 28.74
N TYR A 298 42.16 -48.46 28.71
CA TYR A 298 43.33 -49.28 28.47
C TYR A 298 43.95 -49.65 29.82
N THR A 299 43.70 -50.86 30.30
CA THR A 299 44.46 -51.60 31.33
C THR A 299 44.10 -53.07 31.11
N GLY A 300 44.97 -54.03 30.83
CA GLY A 300 46.33 -54.24 31.32
C GLY A 300 46.34 -55.48 32.22
N GLN A 301 46.30 -56.67 31.62
CA GLN A 301 46.85 -57.93 32.13
C GLN A 301 46.97 -58.94 30.99
#